data_AF-A0A7S1VFU2-F1
#
_entry.id   AF-A0A7S1VFU2-F1
#
_cell.length_a   1.000
_cell.length_b   1.000
_cell.length_c   1.000
_cell.angle_alpha   90.00
_cell.angle_beta   90.00
_cell.angle_gamma   90.00
#
_symmetry.space_group_name_H-M   'P 1'
#
loop_
_entity.id
_entity.type
_entity.pdbx_description
1 polymer ?
#
loop_
_entity_poly.entity_id
_entity_poly.type
_entity_poly.pdbx_seq_one_letter_code
_entity_poly.pdbx_strand_id
1 'polypeptide(L)'
;ILMETIGTAATYCDRSSIAGSGILLALDHILLTTANSTTVLSPTLVEFLQVGMLAGHYRFVRSKVLQPTVWPLPSGGSNNNNNSSDTTTSVEHVLRYYHLRGMIHLACQEPKLAVRSFWSCLSVPMDVVSLIAIDAWKKLVLTQVVLQSRTTTSTTTTTSNQKQNSSSGFFRYDTLVALPPGVSPAVSRLLLTTAKPATTTTAAPAAAAAAPEVALPE
;
A
#
# COMPACT_ATOMS: atom_id res chain seq x y z
N ILE A 1 6.43 21.13 11.79
CA ILE A 1 6.23 21.26 13.27
C ILE A 1 4.93 20.63 13.75
N LEU A 2 3.82 21.33 14.09
CA LEU A 2 2.71 20.73 14.87
C LEU A 2 2.07 19.48 14.22
N MET A 3 1.81 19.49 12.90
CA MET A 3 1.26 18.33 12.20
C MET A 3 2.25 17.15 12.13
N GLU A 4 3.52 17.44 11.87
CA GLU A 4 4.63 16.47 11.80
C GLU A 4 4.92 15.82 13.16
N THR A 5 4.73 16.57 14.27
CA THR A 5 4.78 16.01 15.62
C THR A 5 3.60 15.09 15.93
N ILE A 6 2.41 15.30 15.33
CA ILE A 6 1.27 14.37 15.47
C ILE A 6 1.59 13.04 14.78
N GLY A 7 2.10 13.08 13.54
CA GLY A 7 2.54 11.88 12.81
C GLY A 7 3.62 11.09 13.54
N THR A 8 4.59 11.80 14.11
CA THR A 8 5.67 11.19 14.89
C THR A 8 5.14 10.59 16.19
N ALA A 9 4.38 11.34 16.99
CA ALA A 9 3.78 10.85 18.24
C ALA A 9 2.89 9.61 18.00
N ALA A 10 2.09 9.61 16.93
CA ALA A 10 1.26 8.47 16.56
C ALA A 10 2.05 7.19 16.27
N THR A 11 3.33 7.26 15.87
CA THR A 11 4.17 6.04 15.70
C THR A 11 4.63 5.41 17.02
N TYR A 12 4.60 6.16 18.12
CA TYR A 12 4.95 5.66 19.46
C TYR A 12 3.73 5.19 20.27
N CYS A 13 2.50 5.45 19.79
CA CYS A 13 1.28 5.05 20.47
C CYS A 13 0.81 3.66 20.02
N ASP A 14 0.34 2.85 20.97
CA ASP A 14 -0.36 1.60 20.65
C ASP A 14 -1.61 1.85 19.81
N ARG A 15 -1.87 0.95 18.87
CA ARG A 15 -3.03 1.02 17.96
C ARG A 15 -4.37 1.18 18.67
N SER A 16 -4.54 0.55 19.84
CA SER A 16 -5.71 0.69 20.71
C SER A 16 -5.83 2.10 21.31
N SER A 17 -4.72 2.70 21.72
CA SER A 17 -4.67 4.08 22.24
C SER A 17 -5.02 5.09 21.14
N ILE A 18 -4.45 4.96 19.94
CA ILE A 18 -4.78 5.82 18.79
C ILE A 18 -6.27 5.71 18.46
N ALA A 19 -6.80 4.48 18.41
CA ALA A 19 -8.23 4.24 18.16
C ALA A 19 -9.15 4.86 19.22
N GLY A 20 -8.82 4.72 20.51
CA GLY A 20 -9.61 5.25 21.63
C GLY A 20 -9.50 6.77 21.83
N SER A 21 -8.39 7.39 21.44
CA SER A 21 -8.11 8.82 21.66
C SER A 21 -9.04 9.80 20.92
N GLY A 22 -9.79 9.34 19.92
CA GLY A 22 -10.60 10.22 19.07
C GLY A 22 -9.80 11.12 18.11
N ILE A 23 -8.46 11.02 18.07
CA ILE A 23 -7.58 11.87 17.24
C ILE A 23 -7.98 11.88 15.75
N LEU A 24 -8.52 10.77 15.23
CA LEU A 24 -9.02 10.68 13.87
C LEU A 24 -10.24 11.56 13.60
N LEU A 25 -11.13 11.72 14.58
CA LEU A 25 -12.30 12.60 14.46
C LEU A 25 -11.90 14.07 14.57
N ALA A 26 -10.92 14.38 15.44
CA ALA A 26 -10.35 15.72 15.51
C ALA A 26 -9.65 16.12 14.19
N LEU A 27 -8.85 15.22 13.62
CA LEU A 27 -8.20 15.45 12.32
C LEU A 27 -9.21 15.53 11.17
N ASP A 28 -10.28 14.72 11.16
CA ASP A 28 -11.37 14.83 10.17
C ASP A 28 -12.10 16.18 10.25
N HIS A 29 -12.32 16.72 11.46
CA HIS A 29 -12.91 18.05 11.66
C HIS A 29 -11.96 19.18 11.19
N ILE A 30 -10.67 19.11 11.53
CA ILE A 30 -9.66 20.06 11.03
C ILE A 30 -9.58 19.97 9.51
N LEU A 31 -9.62 18.76 8.95
CA LEU A 31 -9.62 18.56 7.50
C LEU A 31 -10.84 19.22 6.86
N LEU A 32 -12.04 18.99 7.37
CA LEU A 32 -13.27 19.60 6.87
C LEU A 32 -13.23 21.14 6.94
N THR A 33 -12.67 21.70 8.02
CA THR A 33 -12.49 23.15 8.20
C THR A 33 -11.45 23.74 7.23
N THR A 34 -10.45 22.95 6.84
CA THR A 34 -9.36 23.37 5.95
C THR A 34 -9.68 23.10 4.47
N ALA A 35 -10.49 22.08 4.17
CA ALA A 35 -10.73 21.53 2.83
C ALA A 35 -11.77 22.31 2.00
N ASN A 36 -11.93 23.62 2.25
CA ASN A 36 -12.67 24.53 1.37
C ASN A 36 -12.08 24.55 -0.06
N SER A 37 -10.86 24.04 -0.25
CA SER A 37 -10.26 23.68 -1.54
C SER A 37 -9.77 22.22 -1.55
N THR A 38 -10.63 21.29 -1.96
CA THR A 38 -10.30 19.85 -2.14
C THR A 38 -9.27 19.57 -3.25
N THR A 39 -8.82 20.61 -3.94
CA THR A 39 -7.85 20.58 -5.04
C THR A 39 -6.39 20.63 -4.60
N VAL A 40 -6.09 21.05 -3.36
CA VAL A 40 -4.72 21.30 -2.88
C VAL A 40 -4.29 20.23 -1.87
N LEU A 41 -3.08 19.68 -2.05
CA LEU A 41 -2.49 18.71 -1.13
C LEU A 41 -2.01 19.40 0.17
N SER A 42 -2.84 19.38 1.20
CA SER A 42 -2.48 19.84 2.55
C SER A 42 -1.67 18.79 3.32
N PRO A 43 -0.63 19.16 4.11
CA PRO A 43 0.10 18.23 4.97
C PRO A 43 -0.81 17.51 5.98
N THR A 44 -1.85 18.18 6.48
CA THR A 44 -2.87 17.58 7.38
C THR A 44 -3.53 16.34 6.77
N LEU A 45 -3.66 16.29 5.44
CA LEU A 45 -4.21 15.13 4.71
C LEU A 45 -3.28 13.91 4.83
N VAL A 46 -1.97 14.14 4.72
CA VAL A 46 -0.94 13.08 4.81
C VAL A 46 -0.90 12.50 6.22
N GLU A 47 -1.00 13.36 7.23
CA GLU A 47 -1.03 12.95 8.63
C GLU A 47 -2.32 12.20 8.99
N PHE A 48 -3.49 12.66 8.51
CA PHE A 48 -4.74 11.91 8.65
C PHE A 48 -4.65 10.51 8.01
N LEU A 49 -4.03 10.39 6.83
CA LEU A 49 -3.77 9.09 6.19
C LEU A 49 -2.84 8.21 7.03
N GLN A 50 -1.75 8.76 7.58
CA GLN A 50 -0.80 8.03 8.41
C GLN A 50 -1.46 7.53 9.71
N VAL A 51 -2.08 8.42 10.48
CA VAL A 51 -2.76 8.09 11.74
C VAL A 51 -3.89 7.09 11.49
N GLY A 52 -4.63 7.25 10.39
CA GLY A 52 -5.70 6.34 10.00
C GLY A 52 -5.22 4.94 9.58
N MET A 53 -4.01 4.85 9.01
CA MET A 53 -3.32 3.58 8.79
C MET A 53 -2.84 2.94 10.09
N LEU A 54 -2.22 3.70 11.00
CA LEU A 54 -1.71 3.19 12.28
C LEU A 54 -2.83 2.68 13.20
N ALA A 55 -3.95 3.40 13.27
CA ALA A 55 -5.18 2.93 13.91
C ALA A 55 -5.82 1.74 13.16
N GLY A 56 -5.52 1.57 11.86
CA GLY A 56 -6.06 0.54 10.98
C GLY A 56 -7.54 0.76 10.61
N HIS A 57 -8.01 2.00 10.60
CA HIS A 57 -9.38 2.40 10.24
C HIS A 57 -9.54 2.68 8.74
N TYR A 58 -8.97 1.80 7.89
CA TYR A 58 -8.83 2.02 6.44
C TYR A 58 -10.15 2.40 5.74
N ARG A 59 -11.27 1.77 6.12
CA ARG A 59 -12.60 2.05 5.53
C ARG A 59 -13.10 3.47 5.85
N PHE A 60 -12.81 3.99 7.04
CA PHE A 60 -13.18 5.36 7.46
C PHE A 60 -12.33 6.41 6.74
N VAL A 61 -11.02 6.21 6.70
CA VAL A 61 -10.10 7.09 5.95
C VAL A 61 -10.51 7.15 4.48
N ARG A 62 -10.85 5.98 3.90
CA ARG A 62 -11.33 5.88 2.53
C ARG A 62 -12.62 6.66 2.30
N SER A 63 -13.64 6.51 3.17
CA SER A 63 -14.92 7.18 2.96
C SER A 63 -14.81 8.70 3.06
N LYS A 64 -13.92 9.23 3.90
CA LYS A 64 -13.74 10.69 4.06
C LYS A 64 -12.82 11.33 3.02
N VAL A 65 -11.66 10.72 2.74
CA VAL A 65 -10.59 11.37 1.95
C VAL A 65 -10.41 10.80 0.55
N LEU A 66 -10.84 9.56 0.30
CA LEU A 66 -10.57 8.86 -0.96
C LEU A 66 -11.81 8.65 -1.84
N GLN A 67 -12.97 9.16 -1.41
CA GLN A 67 -14.17 9.27 -2.27
C GLN A 67 -14.05 10.30 -3.40
N PRO A 68 -13.38 11.47 -3.24
CA PRO A 68 -13.12 12.36 -4.36
C PRO A 68 -12.32 11.63 -5.45
N THR A 69 -12.90 11.59 -6.65
CA THR A 69 -12.23 11.12 -7.88
C THR A 69 -11.12 12.06 -8.33
N VAL A 70 -11.19 13.32 -7.88
CA VAL A 70 -10.15 14.34 -8.03
C VAL A 70 -8.97 14.00 -7.12
N TRP A 71 -7.77 14.05 -7.69
CA TRP A 71 -6.54 13.87 -6.94
C TRP A 71 -6.03 15.26 -6.55
N PRO A 72 -5.73 15.52 -5.26
CA PRO A 72 -5.20 16.81 -4.86
C PRO A 72 -3.86 17.04 -5.54
N LEU A 73 -3.72 18.18 -6.20
CA LEU A 73 -2.45 18.60 -6.79
C LEU A 73 -1.56 19.17 -5.66
N PRO A 74 -0.22 19.00 -5.74
CA PRO A 74 0.67 19.80 -4.91
C PRO A 74 0.38 21.28 -5.11
N SER A 75 0.52 22.09 -4.05
CA SER A 75 0.35 23.53 -4.17
C SER A 75 1.48 24.08 -5.04
N GLY A 76 1.19 24.32 -6.32
CA GLY A 76 2.15 24.92 -7.25
C GLY A 76 2.48 26.32 -6.73
N GLY A 77 3.74 26.53 -6.32
CA GLY A 77 4.19 27.79 -5.75
C GLY A 77 3.85 28.95 -6.68
N SER A 78 2.88 29.76 -6.28
CA SER A 78 2.56 31.00 -6.98
C SER A 78 3.71 31.97 -6.73
N ASN A 79 4.56 32.15 -7.75
CA ASN A 79 5.71 33.06 -7.71
C ASN A 79 5.25 34.54 -7.71
N ASN A 80 4.51 34.95 -6.68
CA ASN A 80 4.20 36.34 -6.40
C ASN A 80 4.99 36.76 -5.15
N ASN A 81 6.05 37.51 -5.43
CA ASN A 81 7.11 37.93 -4.54
C ASN A 81 6.65 38.51 -3.18
N ASN A 82 7.54 38.30 -2.20
CA ASN A 82 7.71 39.05 -0.95
C ASN A 82 6.83 38.67 0.25
N ASN A 83 7.48 37.96 1.18
CA ASN A 83 7.26 37.95 2.64
C ASN A 83 6.21 36.97 3.24
N SER A 84 5.70 35.98 2.51
CA SER A 84 5.16 34.77 3.15
C SER A 84 6.21 33.67 3.21
N SER A 85 6.37 33.04 4.38
CA SER A 85 7.12 31.78 4.54
C SER A 85 6.27 30.61 4.04
N ASP A 86 5.82 30.71 2.79
CA ASP A 86 4.70 29.91 2.30
C ASP A 86 5.06 28.43 2.21
N THR A 87 4.13 27.59 2.67
CA THR A 87 4.30 26.15 2.83
C THR A 87 4.41 25.44 1.48
N THR A 88 5.60 25.51 0.87
CA THR A 88 5.96 24.68 -0.29
C THR A 88 5.79 23.21 0.09
N THR A 89 4.88 22.52 -0.60
CA THR A 89 4.62 21.10 -0.33
C THR A 89 5.84 20.30 -0.75
N SER A 90 6.62 19.81 0.22
CA SER A 90 7.85 19.07 -0.10
C SER A 90 7.54 17.84 -0.96
N VAL A 91 8.43 17.51 -1.89
CA VAL A 91 8.28 16.35 -2.79
C VAL A 91 8.07 15.07 -1.98
N GLU A 92 8.70 14.97 -0.80
CA GLU A 92 8.50 13.87 0.15
C GLU A 92 7.05 13.78 0.65
N HIS A 93 6.38 14.88 1.00
CA HIS A 93 4.96 14.86 1.39
C HIS A 93 4.06 14.36 0.25
N VAL A 94 4.39 14.72 -1.00
CA VAL A 94 3.69 14.23 -2.20
C VAL A 94 3.86 12.71 -2.34
N LEU A 95 5.10 12.21 -2.33
CA LEU A 95 5.42 10.78 -2.38
C LEU A 95 4.72 10.01 -1.25
N ARG A 96 4.81 10.51 -0.02
CA ARG A 96 4.21 9.92 1.19
C ARG A 96 2.69 9.84 1.07
N TYR A 97 2.03 10.88 0.56
CA TYR A 97 0.59 10.87 0.29
C TYR A 97 0.18 9.77 -0.68
N TYR A 98 0.81 9.71 -1.86
CA TYR A 98 0.47 8.69 -2.87
C TYR A 98 0.75 7.27 -2.39
N HIS A 99 1.84 7.07 -1.64
CA HIS A 99 2.19 5.79 -1.04
C HIS A 99 1.16 5.32 0.01
N LEU A 100 0.82 6.18 0.98
CA LEU A 100 -0.20 5.88 2.01
C LEU A 100 -1.57 5.62 1.36
N ARG A 101 -1.97 6.43 0.36
CA ARG A 101 -3.21 6.26 -0.40
C ARG A 101 -3.27 4.89 -1.09
N GLY A 102 -2.17 4.45 -1.70
CA GLY A 102 -2.07 3.12 -2.31
C GLY A 102 -2.25 1.99 -1.29
N MET A 103 -1.61 2.10 -0.12
CA MET A 103 -1.76 1.11 0.96
C MET A 103 -3.19 1.05 1.51
N ILE A 104 -3.88 2.18 1.65
CA ILE A 104 -5.28 2.21 2.11
C ILE A 104 -6.23 1.55 1.09
N HIS A 105 -6.07 1.80 -0.21
CA HIS A 105 -6.85 1.10 -1.24
C HIS A 105 -6.54 -0.41 -1.27
N LEU A 106 -5.28 -0.81 -1.05
CA LEU A 106 -4.89 -2.21 -0.95
C LEU A 106 -5.56 -2.89 0.26
N ALA A 107 -5.55 -2.25 1.43
CA ALA A 107 -6.24 -2.73 2.63
C ALA A 107 -7.78 -2.78 2.47
N CYS A 108 -8.35 -1.87 1.67
CA CYS A 108 -9.76 -1.89 1.28
C CYS A 108 -10.11 -2.92 0.18
N GLN A 109 -9.14 -3.75 -0.24
CA GLN A 109 -9.27 -4.77 -1.29
C GLN A 109 -9.57 -4.22 -2.70
N GLU A 110 -9.13 -3.00 -3.00
CA GLU A 110 -9.33 -2.29 -4.27
C GLU A 110 -8.02 -2.20 -5.10
N PRO A 111 -7.49 -3.33 -5.61
CA PRO A 111 -6.15 -3.37 -6.22
C PRO A 111 -6.01 -2.44 -7.43
N LYS A 112 -7.09 -2.20 -8.19
CA LYS A 112 -7.07 -1.27 -9.35
C LYS A 112 -6.74 0.18 -8.93
N LEU A 113 -7.30 0.65 -7.82
CA LEU A 113 -7.03 2.00 -7.31
C LEU A 113 -5.66 2.06 -6.61
N ALA A 114 -5.28 1.00 -5.88
CA ALA A 114 -3.95 0.89 -5.29
C ALA A 114 -2.83 0.95 -6.36
N VAL A 115 -2.96 0.18 -7.45
CA VAL A 115 -2.04 0.21 -8.61
C VAL A 115 -1.92 1.63 -9.18
N ARG A 116 -3.05 2.33 -9.37
CA ARG A 116 -3.03 3.73 -9.85
C ARG A 116 -2.31 4.67 -8.87
N SER A 117 -2.55 4.54 -7.56
CA SER A 117 -1.87 5.35 -6.54
C SER A 117 -0.36 5.12 -6.51
N PHE A 118 0.10 3.87 -6.61
CA PHE A 118 1.54 3.57 -6.65
C PHE A 118 2.18 4.05 -7.96
N TRP A 119 1.52 3.92 -9.11
CA TRP A 119 1.99 4.53 -10.36
C TRP A 119 2.10 6.06 -10.26
N SER A 120 1.12 6.73 -9.65
CA SER A 120 1.20 8.17 -9.41
C SER A 120 2.37 8.55 -8.49
N CYS A 121 2.66 7.75 -7.44
CA CYS A 121 3.85 7.92 -6.60
C CYS A 121 5.15 7.87 -7.43
N LEU A 122 5.26 6.88 -8.33
CA LEU A 122 6.44 6.65 -9.18
C LEU A 122 6.58 7.67 -10.33
N SER A 123 5.50 8.36 -10.69
CA SER A 123 5.51 9.40 -11.75
C SER A 123 6.01 10.77 -11.27
N VAL A 124 6.27 10.94 -9.97
CA VAL A 124 6.80 12.19 -9.42
C VAL A 124 8.28 12.32 -9.83
N PRO A 125 8.71 13.42 -10.49
CA PRO A 125 10.11 13.64 -10.83
C PRO A 125 10.93 13.86 -9.56
N MET A 126 12.08 13.20 -9.47
CA MET A 126 12.93 13.15 -8.29
C MET A 126 14.37 12.81 -8.66
N ASP A 127 15.33 13.63 -8.25
CA ASP A 127 16.75 13.50 -8.62
C ASP A 127 17.46 12.36 -7.87
N VAL A 128 16.94 11.97 -6.70
CA VAL A 128 17.51 10.94 -5.82
C VAL A 128 16.46 9.87 -5.53
N VAL A 129 16.87 8.60 -5.53
CA VAL A 129 15.99 7.47 -5.28
C VAL A 129 15.53 7.44 -3.81
N SER A 130 14.28 7.84 -3.55
CA SER A 130 13.65 7.78 -2.24
C SER A 130 13.27 6.34 -1.83
N LEU A 131 13.45 6.02 -0.56
CA LEU A 131 12.98 4.77 0.05
C LEU A 131 11.47 4.56 -0.12
N ILE A 132 10.69 5.66 -0.14
CA ILE A 132 9.23 5.63 -0.36
C ILE A 132 8.90 5.11 -1.77
N ALA A 133 9.66 5.55 -2.78
CA ALA A 133 9.48 5.09 -4.16
C ALA A 133 9.88 3.62 -4.35
N ILE A 134 10.97 3.18 -3.70
CA ILE A 134 11.38 1.76 -3.70
C ILE A 134 10.30 0.87 -3.06
N ASP A 135 9.72 1.30 -1.93
CA ASP A 135 8.66 0.53 -1.27
C ASP A 135 7.34 0.53 -2.05
N ALA A 136 6.98 1.67 -2.66
CA ALA A 136 5.86 1.78 -3.58
C ALA A 136 6.02 0.85 -4.80
N TRP A 137 7.23 0.74 -5.37
CA TRP A 137 7.51 -0.19 -6.47
C TRP A 137 7.32 -1.66 -6.05
N LYS A 138 7.88 -2.06 -4.90
CA LYS A 138 7.69 -3.42 -4.36
C LYS A 138 6.20 -3.75 -4.15
N LYS A 139 5.44 -2.81 -3.58
CA LYS A 139 4.00 -2.95 -3.36
C LYS A 139 3.19 -2.96 -4.66
N LEU A 140 3.59 -2.19 -5.67
CA LEU A 140 2.99 -2.21 -7.00
C LEU A 140 3.12 -3.60 -7.65
N VAL A 141 4.33 -4.18 -7.67
CA VAL A 141 4.58 -5.50 -8.26
C VAL A 141 3.74 -6.58 -7.55
N LEU A 142 3.73 -6.60 -6.21
CA LEU A 142 2.89 -7.53 -5.44
C LEU A 142 1.38 -7.33 -5.74
N THR A 143 0.92 -6.09 -5.86
CA THR A 143 -0.49 -5.80 -6.16
C THR A 143 -0.88 -6.26 -7.57
N GLN A 144 0.04 -6.19 -8.55
CA GLN A 144 -0.19 -6.72 -9.90
C GLN A 144 -0.35 -8.26 -9.90
N VAL A 145 0.49 -8.99 -9.16
CA VAL A 145 0.37 -10.45 -9.00
C VAL A 145 -0.98 -10.84 -8.35
N VAL A 146 -1.40 -10.09 -7.32
CA VAL A 146 -2.72 -10.27 -6.67
C VAL A 146 -3.88 -9.91 -7.62
N LEU A 147 -3.71 -8.96 -8.54
CA LEU A 147 -4.72 -8.62 -9.54
C LEU A 147 -4.86 -9.71 -10.62
N GLN A 148 -3.74 -10.26 -11.10
CA GLN A 148 -3.72 -11.32 -12.11
C GLN A 148 -4.40 -12.61 -11.59
N SER A 149 -4.05 -13.06 -10.38
CA SER A 149 -4.63 -14.26 -9.74
C SER A 149 -6.15 -14.15 -9.48
N ARG A 150 -6.65 -12.93 -9.19
CA ARG A 150 -8.10 -12.68 -9.13
C ARG A 150 -8.76 -12.81 -10.50
N THR A 151 -8.14 -12.28 -11.56
CA THR A 151 -8.69 -12.30 -12.92
C THR A 151 -8.80 -13.73 -13.48
N THR A 152 -7.79 -14.57 -13.27
CA THR A 152 -7.79 -15.97 -13.76
C THR A 152 -8.85 -16.85 -13.10
N THR A 153 -9.32 -16.50 -11.90
CA THR A 153 -10.29 -17.29 -11.14
C THR A 153 -11.73 -17.08 -11.64
N SER A 154 -12.00 -16.00 -12.37
CA SER A 154 -13.36 -15.61 -12.78
C SER A 154 -13.78 -16.09 -14.18
N THR A 155 -12.95 -16.83 -14.92
CA THR A 155 -13.18 -17.13 -16.35
C THR A 155 -13.71 -18.55 -16.62
N THR A 156 -13.94 -19.38 -15.61
CA THR A 156 -14.23 -20.82 -15.78
C THR A 156 -15.72 -21.19 -15.73
N THR A 157 -16.63 -20.24 -15.93
CA THR A 157 -18.08 -20.53 -16.01
C THR A 157 -18.79 -19.76 -17.12
N THR A 158 -19.48 -20.52 -17.97
CA THR A 158 -20.49 -20.11 -18.97
C THR A 158 -19.99 -19.50 -20.28
N THR A 159 -19.71 -20.40 -21.24
CA THR A 159 -19.93 -20.10 -22.66
C THR A 159 -21.43 -19.91 -22.94
N SER A 160 -21.86 -18.66 -23.16
CA SER A 160 -23.01 -18.37 -24.02
C SER A 160 -22.89 -16.97 -24.63
N ASN A 161 -23.41 -16.83 -25.84
CA ASN A 161 -23.21 -15.67 -26.71
C ASN A 161 -23.75 -14.36 -26.11
N GLN A 162 -22.93 -13.30 -26.06
CA GLN A 162 -23.48 -11.95 -26.18
C GLN A 162 -22.55 -10.95 -26.88
N LYS A 163 -23.00 -10.52 -28.06
CA LYS A 163 -22.45 -9.42 -28.86
C LYS A 163 -22.91 -8.10 -28.26
N GLN A 164 -22.03 -7.37 -27.56
CA GLN A 164 -22.29 -5.96 -27.22
C GLN A 164 -21.06 -5.07 -27.48
N ASN A 165 -21.25 -4.14 -28.43
CA ASN A 165 -20.40 -2.96 -28.57
C ASN A 165 -20.50 -2.11 -27.31
N SER A 166 -19.35 -1.66 -26.79
CA SER A 166 -19.28 -0.46 -25.94
C SER A 166 -17.86 0.11 -25.99
N SER A 167 -17.67 1.09 -26.87
CA SER A 167 -16.45 1.89 -26.96
C SER A 167 -16.33 2.79 -25.73
N SER A 168 -15.52 2.39 -24.76
CA SER A 168 -14.99 3.27 -23.72
C SER A 168 -13.47 3.10 -23.67
N GLY A 169 -12.75 4.18 -23.41
CA GLY A 169 -11.28 4.24 -23.50
C GLY A 169 -10.59 3.32 -22.50
N PHE A 170 -10.46 2.05 -22.85
CA PHE A 170 -9.81 1.03 -22.04
C PHE A 170 -8.30 1.21 -22.17
N PHE A 171 -7.67 1.80 -21.16
CA PHE A 171 -6.22 1.72 -20.99
C PHE A 171 -5.85 0.25 -20.82
N ARG A 172 -5.45 -0.38 -21.93
CA ARG A 172 -4.81 -1.69 -21.94
C ARG A 172 -3.52 -1.60 -21.15
N TYR A 173 -3.50 -2.18 -19.95
CA TYR A 173 -2.27 -2.55 -19.25
C TYR A 173 -1.71 -3.88 -19.78
N ASP A 174 -1.84 -4.12 -21.10
CA ASP A 174 -1.30 -5.29 -21.81
C ASP A 174 0.20 -5.13 -22.13
N THR A 175 0.85 -4.09 -21.60
CA THR A 175 2.32 -4.04 -21.47
C THR A 175 2.76 -4.98 -20.36
N LEU A 176 2.57 -6.28 -20.62
CA LEU A 176 3.19 -7.36 -19.88
C LEU A 176 4.69 -7.05 -19.73
N VAL A 177 5.23 -7.35 -18.55
CA VAL A 177 6.68 -7.54 -18.41
C VAL A 177 7.06 -8.64 -19.39
N ALA A 178 7.68 -8.24 -20.50
CA ALA A 178 8.09 -9.14 -21.56
C ALA A 178 9.27 -9.98 -21.06
N LEU A 179 8.94 -11.09 -20.40
CA LEU A 179 9.84 -12.22 -20.26
C LEU A 179 10.38 -12.57 -21.66
N PRO A 180 11.69 -12.84 -21.80
CA PRO A 180 12.29 -13.05 -23.12
C PRO A 180 11.59 -14.20 -23.85
N PRO A 181 11.32 -14.05 -25.17
CA PRO A 181 10.59 -15.05 -25.93
C PRO A 181 11.42 -16.34 -26.04
N GLY A 182 10.98 -17.39 -25.34
CA GLY A 182 11.65 -18.70 -25.37
C GLY A 182 11.33 -19.66 -24.22
N VAL A 183 10.86 -19.16 -23.06
CA VAL A 183 10.57 -20.04 -21.91
C VAL A 183 9.17 -20.69 -22.05
N SER A 184 9.16 -21.99 -22.34
CA SER A 184 7.93 -22.77 -22.52
C SER A 184 7.09 -22.85 -21.23
N PRO A 185 5.73 -22.77 -21.30
CA PRO A 185 4.85 -22.80 -20.13
C PRO A 185 4.98 -24.03 -19.20
N ALA A 186 5.61 -25.10 -19.68
CA ALA A 186 5.92 -26.29 -18.88
C ALA A 186 6.94 -26.00 -17.76
N VAL A 187 7.94 -25.13 -18.00
CA VAL A 187 9.02 -24.85 -17.03
C VAL A 187 8.47 -24.12 -15.80
N SER A 188 7.54 -23.18 -16.01
CA SER A 188 6.86 -22.45 -14.92
C SER A 188 5.97 -23.34 -14.04
N ARG A 189 5.58 -24.54 -14.51
CA ARG A 189 4.84 -25.53 -13.71
C ARG A 189 5.76 -26.47 -12.95
N LEU A 190 6.95 -26.77 -13.48
CA LEU A 190 7.91 -27.68 -12.84
C LEU A 190 8.46 -27.11 -11.51
N LEU A 191 8.74 -25.80 -11.47
CA LEU A 191 9.18 -25.11 -10.24
C LEU A 191 8.09 -24.98 -9.17
N LEU A 192 6.82 -25.27 -9.50
CA LEU A 192 5.69 -25.11 -8.58
C LEU A 192 5.19 -26.44 -7.99
N THR A 193 5.78 -27.58 -8.35
CA THR A 193 5.35 -28.93 -7.92
C THR A 193 6.36 -29.69 -7.05
N THR A 194 7.59 -29.19 -6.90
CA THR A 194 8.65 -29.89 -6.15
C THR A 194 8.96 -29.26 -4.78
N ALA A 195 7.97 -29.23 -3.88
CA ALA A 195 8.24 -29.16 -2.43
C ALA A 195 7.05 -29.64 -1.58
N LYS A 196 7.19 -30.84 -0.98
CA LYS A 196 6.47 -31.37 0.22
C LYS A 196 5.05 -31.96 -0.02
N PRO A 197 4.62 -33.01 0.74
CA PRO A 197 5.34 -33.95 1.63
C PRO A 197 5.24 -35.44 1.21
N ALA A 198 5.99 -36.32 1.89
CA ALA A 198 5.66 -37.73 2.05
C ALA A 198 6.02 -38.20 3.47
N THR A 199 5.09 -38.86 4.16
CA THR A 199 5.24 -39.35 5.55
C THR A 199 5.21 -40.89 5.57
N THR A 200 5.72 -41.44 6.69
CA THR A 200 5.45 -42.78 7.29
C THR A 200 6.22 -43.98 6.68
N THR A 201 6.64 -45.04 7.42
CA THR A 201 6.37 -45.46 8.82
C THR A 201 7.54 -46.25 9.46
N THR A 202 7.62 -46.28 10.81
CA THR A 202 8.19 -47.34 11.69
C THR A 202 9.69 -47.72 11.65
N ALA A 203 10.40 -47.45 12.77
CA ALA A 203 10.78 -48.50 13.74
C ALA A 203 11.32 -47.88 15.06
N ALA A 204 10.99 -48.52 16.19
CA ALA A 204 11.58 -48.36 17.53
C ALA A 204 12.13 -49.75 17.96
N PRO A 205 12.85 -49.97 19.10
CA PRO A 205 12.98 -49.14 20.31
C PRO A 205 14.38 -49.14 21.00
N ALA A 206 14.43 -48.76 22.29
CA ALA A 206 15.49 -48.96 23.31
C ALA A 206 16.77 -48.08 23.21
N ALA A 207 17.48 -47.73 24.31
CA ALA A 207 17.20 -47.67 25.76
C ALA A 207 18.37 -46.95 26.50
N ALA A 208 18.20 -46.62 27.80
CA ALA A 208 19.24 -46.22 28.79
C ALA A 208 19.92 -44.83 28.60
N ALA A 209 19.81 -43.91 29.59
CA ALA A 209 20.78 -43.65 30.69
C ALA A 209 21.89 -42.63 30.29
N ALA A 210 22.40 -41.70 31.12
CA ALA A 210 22.12 -41.28 32.51
C ALA A 210 22.54 -39.80 32.72
N ALA A 211 22.23 -39.20 33.88
CA ALA A 211 22.85 -37.96 34.39
C ALA A 211 24.28 -38.25 34.93
N PRO A 212 25.18 -37.25 35.07
CA PRO A 212 25.23 -36.33 36.23
C PRO A 212 25.48 -34.85 35.82
N GLU A 213 25.19 -33.78 36.58
CA GLU A 213 25.60 -33.38 37.96
C GLU A 213 27.12 -33.14 38.16
N VAL A 214 27.57 -31.88 37.97
CA VAL A 214 28.76 -31.20 38.54
C VAL A 214 28.60 -29.70 38.17
N ALA A 215 28.94 -28.63 38.89
CA ALA A 215 29.12 -28.23 40.30
C ALA A 215 29.61 -26.76 40.26
N LEU A 216 29.38 -25.96 41.32
CA LEU A 216 30.06 -24.66 41.54
C LEU A 216 31.56 -24.87 41.86
N PRO A 217 32.46 -23.92 41.55
CA PRO A 217 32.79 -22.82 42.49
C PRO A 217 33.08 -21.47 41.76
N GLU A 218 33.33 -20.33 42.42
CA GLU A 218 33.43 -19.95 43.84
C GLU A 218 32.82 -18.54 44.03
#